data_AF-A0A661UU11-F1
#
_entry.id   AF-A0A661UU11-F1
#
_cell.length_a   1.000
_cell.length_b   1.000
_cell.length_c   1.000
_cell.angle_alpha   90.00
_cell.angle_beta   90.00
_cell.angle_gamma   90.00
#
_symmetry.space_group_name_H-M   'P 1'
#
loop_
_entity.id
_entity.type
_entity.pdbx_description
1 polymer ?
#
loop_
_entity_poly.entity_id
_entity_poly.type
_entity_poly.pdbx_seq_one_letter_code
_entity_poly.pdbx_strand_id
1 'polypeptide(L)'
;MQKNQTLVIPAILWILGIIIARQTALPISLLLVAIPILLLSSFNKKIRFISFCLVVIFLGILRFDIQSEFPQNNIKTILKNHSHITQPIQGRIISEVKSKDGNYSFILELHQIKESKVTGKIKFYTRTKNLYYGDIISVVATIKELPGSTNPASFDYKEFLDAKMIFGTGYSISSISKIGHRTNIFNNTVIIIRKYLRNRINDRFGEHAGFVKAIVIAEKDEIDAKRNIMCRAGLSHLLAVSGLHVGLLSLIILSVLNVFIPKRNISRIIIMCLLIVYAAICLWAPSVSRAAIMIILFFLAKILQRKPVANNILFASLLIITVITPNQLFS
;
A
#
# COMPACT_ATOMS: atom_id res chain seq x y z
N MET A 1 -17.83 -15.84 30.36
CA MET A 1 -16.67 -15.50 29.52
C MET A 1 -17.13 -15.36 28.07
N GLN A 2 -17.17 -14.16 27.47
CA GLN A 2 -17.22 -13.88 25.99
C GLN A 2 -17.64 -12.44 25.60
N LYS A 3 -17.71 -11.45 26.51
CA LYS A 3 -18.20 -10.09 26.16
C LYS A 3 -17.21 -9.19 25.37
N ASN A 4 -16.00 -9.66 25.07
CA ASN A 4 -14.90 -8.80 24.59
C ASN A 4 -14.55 -8.96 23.10
N GLN A 5 -15.30 -9.71 22.30
CA GLN A 5 -15.02 -9.97 20.87
C GLN A 5 -16.04 -9.31 19.92
N THR A 6 -16.48 -8.10 20.23
CA THR A 6 -17.56 -7.40 19.50
C THR A 6 -17.23 -7.08 18.04
N LEU A 7 -15.94 -6.96 17.68
CA LEU A 7 -15.51 -6.62 16.32
C LEU A 7 -15.16 -7.84 15.45
N VAL A 8 -15.10 -9.04 16.04
CA VAL A 8 -14.65 -10.25 15.32
C VAL A 8 -15.65 -10.63 14.23
N ILE A 9 -16.93 -10.77 14.62
CA ILE A 9 -18.02 -11.18 13.71
C ILE A 9 -18.17 -10.21 12.52
N PRO A 10 -18.35 -8.88 12.71
CA PRO A 10 -18.52 -7.98 11.58
C PRO A 10 -17.27 -7.91 10.68
N ALA A 11 -16.06 -8.03 11.24
CA ALA A 11 -14.85 -8.05 10.43
C ALA A 11 -14.75 -9.31 9.55
N ILE A 12 -15.10 -10.49 10.08
CA ILE A 12 -15.13 -11.72 9.29
C ILE A 12 -16.15 -11.61 8.15
N LEU A 13 -17.34 -11.10 8.44
CA LEU A 13 -18.40 -10.91 7.43
C LEU A 13 -17.99 -9.91 6.34
N TRP A 14 -17.31 -8.83 6.72
CA TRP A 14 -16.76 -7.85 5.79
C TRP A 14 -15.74 -8.47 4.83
N ILE A 15 -14.82 -9.27 5.36
CA ILE A 15 -13.81 -9.99 4.56
C ILE A 15 -14.48 -10.99 3.62
N LEU A 16 -15.48 -11.73 4.11
CA LEU A 16 -16.26 -12.65 3.28
C LEU A 16 -16.89 -11.90 2.10
N GLY A 17 -17.45 -10.71 2.32
CA GLY A 17 -17.95 -9.85 1.25
C GLY A 17 -16.88 -9.50 0.21
N ILE A 18 -15.68 -9.10 0.65
CA ILE A 18 -14.56 -8.80 -0.27
C ILE A 18 -14.11 -10.04 -1.07
N ILE A 19 -14.06 -11.21 -0.43
CA ILE A 19 -13.67 -12.46 -1.10
C ILE A 19 -14.73 -12.88 -2.13
N ILE A 20 -16.01 -12.74 -1.80
CA ILE A 20 -17.12 -13.02 -2.71
C ILE A 20 -17.04 -12.10 -3.92
N ALA A 21 -16.89 -10.79 -3.72
CA ALA A 21 -16.78 -9.81 -4.82
C ALA A 21 -15.60 -10.08 -5.76
N ARG A 22 -14.50 -10.66 -5.23
CA ARG A 22 -13.38 -11.07 -6.08
C ARG A 22 -13.76 -12.19 -7.05
N GLN A 23 -14.65 -13.11 -6.66
CA GLN A 23 -15.07 -14.24 -7.48
C GLN A 23 -16.32 -13.93 -8.32
N THR A 24 -17.18 -13.05 -7.82
CA THR A 24 -18.46 -12.70 -8.45
C THR A 24 -18.51 -11.21 -8.74
N ALA A 25 -18.63 -10.83 -10.00
CA ALA A 25 -18.91 -9.44 -10.39
C ALA A 25 -20.42 -9.19 -10.27
N LEU A 26 -20.87 -8.66 -9.12
CA LEU A 26 -22.26 -8.25 -8.94
C LEU A 26 -22.45 -6.83 -9.47
N PRO A 27 -23.55 -6.53 -10.18
CA PRO A 27 -23.81 -5.17 -10.64
C PRO A 27 -24.08 -4.26 -9.44
N ILE A 28 -23.40 -3.10 -9.40
CA ILE A 28 -23.54 -2.12 -8.30
C ILE A 28 -24.99 -1.68 -8.10
N SER A 29 -25.78 -1.61 -9.17
CA SER A 29 -27.21 -1.28 -9.11
C SER A 29 -28.01 -2.24 -8.22
N LEU A 30 -27.69 -3.54 -8.25
CA LEU A 30 -28.34 -4.54 -7.40
C LEU A 30 -27.98 -4.35 -5.93
N LEU A 31 -26.72 -3.99 -5.64
CA LEU A 31 -26.26 -3.71 -4.27
C LEU A 31 -26.94 -2.46 -3.68
N LEU A 32 -27.10 -1.42 -4.50
CA LEU A 32 -27.77 -0.17 -4.09
C LEU A 32 -29.25 -0.37 -3.73
N VAL A 33 -29.91 -1.36 -4.31
CA VAL A 33 -31.29 -1.72 -3.96
C VAL A 33 -31.36 -2.69 -2.78
N ALA A 34 -30.45 -3.68 -2.72
CA ALA A 34 -30.45 -4.69 -1.67
C ALA A 34 -30.12 -4.13 -0.27
N ILE A 35 -29.17 -3.21 -0.17
CA ILE A 35 -28.72 -2.66 1.13
C ILE A 35 -29.86 -1.94 1.87
N PRO A 36 -30.62 -1.00 1.26
CA PRO A 36 -31.77 -0.36 1.91
C PRO A 36 -32.86 -1.34 2.33
N ILE A 37 -33.17 -2.35 1.51
CA ILE A 37 -34.17 -3.37 1.85
C ILE A 37 -33.74 -4.15 3.09
N LEU A 38 -32.47 -4.53 3.17
CA LEU A 38 -31.93 -5.25 4.33
C LEU A 38 -31.88 -4.37 5.58
N LEU A 39 -31.59 -3.06 5.43
CA LEU A 39 -31.69 -2.10 6.53
C LEU A 39 -33.13 -1.96 7.03
N LEU A 40 -34.11 -1.91 6.14
CA LEU A 40 -35.54 -1.89 6.50
C LEU A 40 -35.97 -3.20 7.17
N SER A 41 -35.51 -4.36 6.69
CA SER A 41 -35.83 -5.64 7.33
C SER A 41 -35.22 -5.77 8.73
N SER A 42 -34.18 -4.99 9.05
CA SER A 42 -33.53 -4.99 10.37
C SER A 42 -34.42 -4.46 11.51
N PHE A 43 -35.50 -3.74 11.20
CA PHE A 43 -36.50 -3.34 12.18
C PHE A 43 -37.23 -4.55 12.79
N ASN A 44 -37.38 -5.63 12.03
CA ASN A 44 -37.99 -6.87 12.52
C ASN A 44 -37.03 -7.64 13.45
N LYS A 45 -37.40 -7.77 14.73
CA LYS A 45 -36.57 -8.43 15.76
C LYS A 45 -36.17 -9.87 15.39
N LYS A 46 -37.01 -10.61 14.65
CA LYS A 46 -36.73 -12.00 14.25
C LYS A 46 -35.58 -12.12 13.24
N ILE A 47 -35.44 -11.14 12.35
CA ILE A 47 -34.52 -11.20 11.20
C ILE A 47 -33.34 -10.24 11.37
N ARG A 48 -33.41 -9.30 12.32
CA ARG A 48 -32.41 -8.25 12.57
C ARG A 48 -30.96 -8.71 12.50
N PHE A 49 -30.63 -9.82 13.16
CA PHE A 49 -29.26 -10.33 13.16
C PHE A 49 -28.81 -10.78 11.77
N ILE A 50 -29.67 -11.52 11.05
CA ILE A 50 -29.39 -11.98 9.69
C ILE A 50 -29.27 -10.78 8.75
N SER A 51 -30.19 -9.82 8.85
CA SER A 51 -30.16 -8.58 8.06
C SER A 51 -28.87 -7.79 8.31
N PHE A 52 -28.44 -7.65 9.57
CA PHE A 52 -27.17 -7.02 9.91
C PHE A 52 -25.98 -7.75 9.26
N CYS A 53 -25.93 -9.08 9.37
CA CYS A 53 -24.85 -9.87 8.78
C CYS A 53 -24.78 -9.69 7.25
N LEU A 54 -25.93 -9.72 6.57
CA LEU A 54 -26.01 -9.52 5.13
C LEU A 54 -25.61 -8.10 4.73
N VAL A 55 -26.04 -7.07 5.46
CA VAL A 55 -25.62 -5.68 5.18
C VAL A 55 -24.10 -5.55 5.22
N VAL A 56 -23.44 -6.15 6.22
CA VAL A 56 -21.97 -6.08 6.34
C VAL A 56 -21.27 -6.79 5.17
N ILE A 57 -21.78 -7.94 4.71
CA ILE A 57 -21.28 -8.64 3.53
C ILE A 57 -21.46 -7.77 2.28
N PHE A 58 -22.66 -7.23 2.05
CA PHE A 58 -22.98 -6.42 0.88
C PHE A 58 -22.18 -5.11 0.83
N LEU A 59 -21.90 -4.50 1.99
CA LEU A 59 -21.01 -3.34 2.08
C LEU A 59 -19.56 -3.71 1.72
N GLY A 60 -19.09 -4.89 2.12
CA GLY A 60 -17.79 -5.42 1.71
C GLY A 60 -17.70 -5.63 0.20
N ILE A 61 -18.76 -6.20 -0.41
CA ILE A 61 -18.86 -6.38 -1.86
C ILE A 61 -18.83 -5.03 -2.57
N LEU A 62 -19.73 -4.12 -2.19
CA LEU A 62 -19.83 -2.78 -2.75
C LEU A 62 -18.49 -2.04 -2.68
N ARG A 63 -17.78 -2.15 -1.56
CA ARG A 63 -16.48 -1.49 -1.38
C ARG A 63 -15.41 -2.02 -2.33
N PHE A 64 -15.39 -3.33 -2.58
CA PHE A 64 -14.47 -3.96 -3.53
C PHE A 64 -14.81 -3.58 -4.97
N ASP A 65 -16.09 -3.61 -5.33
CA ASP A 65 -16.56 -3.30 -6.69
C ASP A 65 -16.31 -1.85 -7.08
N ILE A 66 -16.59 -0.89 -6.18
CA ILE A 66 -16.30 0.54 -6.40
C ILE A 66 -14.81 0.77 -6.73
N GLN A 67 -13.90 -0.02 -6.16
CA GLN A 67 -12.47 0.11 -6.45
C GLN A 67 -12.04 -0.66 -7.71
N SER A 68 -12.78 -1.71 -8.07
CA SER A 68 -12.49 -2.56 -9.21
C SER A 68 -13.06 -2.01 -10.52
N GLU A 69 -14.04 -1.11 -10.44
CA GLU A 69 -14.51 -0.34 -11.57
C GLU A 69 -13.50 0.76 -11.95
N PHE A 70 -12.89 0.58 -13.11
CA PHE A 70 -12.00 1.57 -13.70
C PHE A 70 -12.68 2.25 -14.87
N PRO A 71 -12.55 3.59 -15.01
CA PRO A 71 -13.00 4.29 -16.21
C PRO A 71 -12.40 3.67 -17.48
N GLN A 72 -13.08 3.80 -18.62
CA GLN A 72 -12.56 3.32 -19.91
C GLN A 72 -11.18 3.93 -20.24
N ASN A 73 -10.96 5.18 -19.80
CA ASN A 73 -9.70 5.91 -19.95
C ASN A 73 -8.62 5.46 -18.96
N ASN A 74 -8.82 4.41 -18.18
CA ASN A 74 -7.80 3.88 -17.30
C ASN A 74 -6.87 2.92 -18.05
N ILE A 75 -5.56 3.00 -17.75
CA ILE A 75 -4.55 2.14 -18.38
C ILE A 75 -4.82 0.64 -18.19
N LYS A 76 -5.46 0.23 -17.08
CA LYS A 76 -5.85 -1.17 -16.86
C LYS A 76 -6.84 -1.66 -17.92
N THR A 77 -7.85 -0.84 -18.25
CA THR A 77 -8.86 -1.15 -19.26
C THR A 77 -8.26 -1.11 -20.66
N ILE A 78 -7.40 -0.11 -20.92
CA ILE A 78 -6.71 0.04 -22.20
C ILE A 78 -5.80 -1.17 -22.50
N LEU A 79 -5.03 -1.64 -21.51
CA LEU A 79 -4.13 -2.80 -21.67
C LEU A 79 -4.87 -4.14 -21.77
N LYS A 80 -6.07 -4.26 -21.20
CA LYS A 80 -6.92 -5.45 -21.44
C LYS A 80 -7.32 -5.58 -22.92
N ASN A 81 -7.54 -4.46 -23.60
CA ASN A 81 -7.95 -4.45 -25.01
C ASN A 81 -6.74 -4.49 -25.97
N HIS A 82 -5.56 -4.07 -25.51
CA HIS A 82 -4.33 -4.05 -26.29
C HIS A 82 -3.16 -4.61 -25.48
N SER A 83 -2.65 -5.79 -25.87
CA SER A 83 -1.55 -6.48 -25.16
C SER A 83 -0.28 -5.62 -25.00
N HIS A 84 -0.03 -4.73 -25.97
CA HIS A 84 1.02 -3.72 -25.90
C HIS A 84 0.63 -2.50 -26.73
N ILE A 85 1.10 -1.33 -26.30
CA ILE A 85 0.86 -0.05 -26.98
C ILE A 85 2.18 0.70 -27.07
N THR A 86 2.52 1.16 -28.27
CA THR A 86 3.68 2.03 -28.52
C THR A 86 3.19 3.38 -28.98
N GLN A 87 3.17 4.36 -28.07
CA GLN A 87 2.61 5.69 -28.33
C GLN A 87 3.35 6.78 -27.53
N PRO A 88 3.25 8.06 -27.95
CA PRO A 88 3.66 9.17 -27.11
C PRO A 88 2.80 9.23 -25.86
N ILE A 89 3.44 9.30 -24.70
CA ILE A 89 2.78 9.38 -23.40
C ILE A 89 3.24 10.62 -22.65
N GLN A 90 2.36 11.11 -21.77
CA GLN A 90 2.70 12.12 -20.78
C GLN A 90 2.27 11.65 -19.40
N GLY A 91 3.11 11.93 -18.41
CA GLY A 91 2.83 11.57 -17.03
C GLY A 91 3.76 12.22 -16.04
N ARG A 92 3.45 12.05 -14.76
CA ARG A 92 4.21 12.61 -13.64
C ARG A 92 4.92 11.51 -12.85
N ILE A 93 6.18 11.75 -12.51
CA ILE A 93 6.95 10.85 -11.65
C ILE A 93 6.44 10.97 -10.21
N ILE A 94 5.84 9.91 -9.67
CA ILE A 94 5.22 9.89 -8.34
C ILE A 94 5.99 9.05 -7.31
N SER A 95 7.11 8.44 -7.70
CA SER A 95 8.00 7.72 -6.78
C SER A 95 9.41 8.28 -6.82
N GLU A 96 10.23 7.84 -5.87
CA GLU A 96 11.68 7.97 -5.95
C GLU A 96 12.21 7.30 -7.23
N VAL A 97 13.16 7.97 -7.90
CA VAL A 97 13.83 7.45 -9.11
C VAL A 97 15.00 6.58 -8.67
N LYS A 98 14.87 5.28 -8.91
CA LYS A 98 15.90 4.29 -8.58
C LYS A 98 16.82 4.08 -9.76
N SER A 99 18.13 4.00 -9.51
CA SER A 99 19.13 3.69 -10.53
C SER A 99 19.75 2.32 -10.27
N LYS A 100 19.84 1.47 -11.29
CA LYS A 100 20.52 0.17 -11.27
C LYS A 100 21.17 -0.05 -12.63
N ASP A 101 22.49 -0.20 -12.66
CA ASP A 101 23.28 -0.52 -13.86
C ASP A 101 23.01 0.39 -15.07
N GLY A 102 22.90 1.70 -14.83
CA GLY A 102 22.62 2.70 -15.87
C GLY A 102 21.15 2.76 -16.35
N ASN A 103 20.29 1.88 -15.83
CA ASN A 103 18.84 1.97 -16.02
C ASN A 103 18.19 2.67 -14.82
N TYR A 104 17.19 3.48 -15.11
CA TYR A 104 16.37 4.19 -14.12
C TYR A 104 14.97 3.62 -14.11
N SER A 105 14.41 3.43 -12.92
CA SER A 105 13.04 2.97 -12.74
C SER A 105 12.28 3.80 -11.73
N PHE A 106 11.02 4.05 -12.02
CA PHE A 106 10.10 4.82 -11.17
C PHE A 106 8.64 4.49 -11.49
N ILE A 107 7.72 4.95 -10.66
CA ILE A 107 6.29 4.87 -10.90
C ILE A 107 5.87 6.16 -11.61
N LEU A 108 5.28 6.01 -12.79
CA LEU A 108 4.74 7.09 -13.60
C LEU A 108 3.21 7.08 -13.48
N GLU A 109 2.64 8.21 -13.05
CA GLU A 109 1.20 8.47 -13.12
C GLU A 109 0.90 9.05 -14.50
N LEU A 110 0.13 8.30 -15.30
CA LEU A 110 -0.23 8.70 -16.67
C LEU A 110 -1.27 9.81 -16.64
N HIS A 111 -1.10 10.79 -17.51
CA HIS A 111 -2.07 11.86 -17.77
C HIS A 111 -2.65 11.77 -19.19
N GLN A 112 -1.83 11.36 -20.15
CA GLN A 112 -2.21 11.36 -21.57
C GLN A 112 -1.47 10.26 -22.33
N ILE A 113 -2.18 9.61 -23.26
CA ILE A 113 -1.62 8.72 -24.27
C ILE A 113 -2.11 9.23 -25.62
N LYS A 114 -1.18 9.58 -26.52
CA LYS A 114 -1.48 10.30 -27.76
C LYS A 114 -2.25 11.60 -27.47
N GLU A 115 -3.53 11.68 -27.84
CA GLU A 115 -4.41 12.83 -27.61
C GLU A 115 -5.44 12.57 -26.51
N SER A 116 -5.55 11.32 -26.06
CA SER A 116 -6.56 10.91 -25.09
C SER A 116 -6.05 11.08 -23.66
N LYS A 117 -6.84 11.71 -22.81
CA LYS A 117 -6.58 11.77 -21.36
C LYS A 117 -6.72 10.37 -20.77
N VAL A 118 -5.69 9.91 -20.08
CA VAL A 118 -5.61 8.58 -19.48
C VAL A 118 -5.31 8.70 -18.00
N THR A 119 -5.79 7.74 -17.21
CA THR A 119 -5.50 7.64 -15.78
C THR A 119 -4.86 6.30 -15.44
N GLY A 120 -4.08 6.28 -14.35
CA GLY A 120 -3.48 5.06 -13.82
C GLY A 120 -1.97 5.15 -13.71
N LYS A 121 -1.39 4.15 -13.05
CA LYS A 121 0.04 4.12 -12.73
C LYS A 121 0.71 2.97 -13.43
N ILE A 122 1.92 3.20 -13.92
CA ILE A 122 2.76 2.18 -14.53
C ILE A 122 4.16 2.22 -13.89
N LYS A 123 4.83 1.07 -13.86
CA LYS A 123 6.26 1.02 -13.55
C LYS A 123 7.02 1.33 -14.83
N PHE A 124 7.81 2.40 -14.82
CA PHE A 124 8.47 2.91 -16.01
C PHE A 124 9.99 2.71 -15.93
N TYR A 125 10.60 2.33 -17.05
CA TYR A 125 12.03 2.12 -17.20
C TYR A 125 12.61 3.01 -18.30
N THR A 126 13.75 3.62 -18.03
CA THR A 126 14.45 4.48 -18.99
C THR A 126 15.95 4.48 -18.76
N ARG A 127 16.71 4.87 -19.79
CA ARG A 127 18.14 5.19 -19.68
C ARG A 127 18.41 6.69 -19.51
N THR A 128 17.36 7.52 -19.58
CA THR A 128 17.50 8.98 -19.44
C THR A 128 17.87 9.34 -18.00
N LYS A 129 18.93 10.12 -17.84
CA LYS A 129 19.43 10.59 -16.53
C LYS A 129 18.69 11.83 -16.06
N ASN A 130 19.00 12.27 -14.84
CA ASN A 130 18.56 13.55 -14.26
C ASN A 130 17.04 13.68 -14.16
N LEU A 131 16.32 12.61 -13.86
CA LEU A 131 14.88 12.64 -13.58
C LEU A 131 14.65 12.64 -12.07
N TYR A 132 13.68 13.44 -11.62
CA TYR A 132 13.37 13.58 -10.21
C TYR A 132 11.88 13.42 -9.93
N TYR A 133 11.57 13.14 -8.66
CA TYR A 133 10.20 13.12 -8.18
C TYR A 133 9.48 14.43 -8.53
N GLY A 134 8.26 14.33 -9.05
CA GLY A 134 7.46 15.47 -9.47
C GLY A 134 7.69 15.95 -10.89
N ASP A 135 8.74 15.51 -11.58
CA ASP A 135 8.94 15.83 -13.01
C ASP A 135 7.74 15.31 -13.83
N ILE A 136 7.24 16.17 -14.72
CA ILE A 136 6.24 15.82 -15.73
C ILE A 136 7.01 15.58 -17.03
N ILE A 137 6.88 14.37 -17.56
CA ILE A 137 7.67 13.89 -18.69
C ILE A 137 6.78 13.61 -19.89
N SER A 138 7.33 13.82 -21.09
CA SER A 138 6.77 13.39 -22.36
C SER A 138 7.78 12.52 -23.10
N VAL A 139 7.32 11.35 -23.57
CA VAL A 139 8.20 10.36 -24.21
C VAL A 139 7.40 9.41 -25.08
N VAL A 140 7.99 8.94 -26.17
CA VAL A 140 7.46 7.78 -26.91
C VAL A 140 7.87 6.52 -26.17
N ALA A 141 6.89 5.75 -25.71
CA ALA A 141 7.12 4.57 -24.90
C ALA A 141 6.29 3.38 -25.36
N THR A 142 6.81 2.18 -25.12
CA THR A 142 6.02 0.95 -25.18
C THR A 142 5.50 0.63 -23.79
N ILE A 143 4.19 0.55 -23.64
CA ILE A 143 3.52 0.07 -22.43
C ILE A 143 3.03 -1.35 -22.69
N LYS A 144 3.33 -2.26 -21.77
CA LYS A 144 2.91 -3.66 -21.77
C LYS A 144 2.15 -3.99 -20.51
N GLU A 145 1.20 -4.90 -20.62
CA GLU A 145 0.58 -5.53 -19.45
C GLU A 145 1.65 -6.26 -18.62
N LEU A 146 1.41 -6.37 -17.31
CA LEU A 146 2.25 -7.20 -16.46
C LEU A 146 2.05 -8.68 -16.80
N PRO A 147 3.14 -9.45 -17.01
CA PRO A 147 3.03 -10.88 -17.13
C PRO A 147 2.51 -11.46 -15.81
N GLY A 148 1.48 -12.29 -15.88
CA GLY A 148 1.00 -13.06 -14.73
C GLY A 148 1.99 -14.14 -14.34
N SER A 149 1.83 -14.71 -13.14
CA SER A 149 2.62 -15.87 -12.74
C SER A 149 2.30 -17.08 -13.63
N THR A 150 3.33 -17.71 -14.19
CA THR A 150 3.19 -18.98 -14.93
C THR A 150 3.08 -20.17 -13.98
N ASN A 151 3.46 -20.01 -12.71
CA ASN A 151 3.40 -21.06 -11.69
C ASN A 151 2.48 -20.64 -10.52
N PRO A 152 1.35 -21.31 -10.30
CA PRO A 152 0.40 -21.00 -9.22
C PRO A 152 0.99 -20.99 -7.81
N ALA A 153 2.05 -21.78 -7.55
CA ALA A 153 2.72 -21.83 -6.24
C ALA A 153 3.80 -20.75 -6.06
N SER A 154 4.07 -19.95 -7.09
CA SER A 154 5.08 -18.90 -7.04
C SER A 154 4.46 -17.52 -6.80
N PHE A 155 5.27 -16.58 -6.31
CA PHE A 155 4.84 -15.22 -6.03
C PHE A 155 4.34 -14.52 -7.30
N ASP A 156 3.06 -14.13 -7.32
CA ASP A 156 2.48 -13.41 -8.44
C ASP A 156 2.81 -11.90 -8.37
N TYR A 157 3.76 -11.48 -9.20
CA TYR A 157 4.19 -10.08 -9.28
C TYR A 157 3.12 -9.15 -9.85
N LYS A 158 2.24 -9.67 -10.72
CA LYS A 158 1.12 -8.92 -11.28
C LYS A 158 0.11 -8.61 -10.19
N GLU A 159 -0.29 -9.61 -9.41
CA GLU A 159 -1.24 -9.43 -8.30
C GLU A 159 -0.70 -8.43 -7.27
N PHE A 160 0.60 -8.52 -6.93
CA PHE A 160 1.25 -7.58 -6.02
C PHE A 160 1.24 -6.12 -6.52
N LEU A 161 1.43 -5.88 -7.82
CA LEU A 161 1.41 -4.54 -8.40
C LEU A 161 -0.01 -4.03 -8.64
N ASP A 162 -0.94 -4.91 -9.00
CA ASP A 162 -2.37 -4.60 -9.08
C ASP A 162 -2.92 -4.15 -7.72
N ALA A 163 -2.49 -4.79 -6.62
CA ALA A 163 -2.84 -4.36 -5.26
C ALA A 163 -2.30 -2.95 -4.92
N LYS A 164 -1.22 -2.53 -5.59
CA LYS A 164 -0.65 -1.17 -5.50
C LYS A 164 -1.22 -0.20 -6.54
N MET A 165 -2.22 -0.61 -7.31
CA MET A 165 -2.83 0.16 -8.39
C MET A 165 -1.83 0.52 -9.51
N ILE A 166 -0.89 -0.39 -9.79
CA ILE A 166 0.12 -0.27 -10.85
C ILE A 166 -0.16 -1.36 -11.89
N PHE A 167 -0.62 -0.96 -13.07
CA PHE A 167 -1.28 -1.87 -14.01
C PHE A 167 -0.49 -2.17 -15.28
N GLY A 168 0.75 -1.67 -15.40
CA GLY A 168 1.60 -1.95 -16.56
C GLY A 168 3.08 -1.66 -16.33
N THR A 169 3.89 -2.12 -17.28
CA THR A 169 5.31 -1.75 -17.39
C THR A 169 5.53 -0.92 -18.66
N GLY A 170 6.25 0.19 -18.54
CA GLY A 170 6.58 1.08 -19.65
C GLY A 170 8.08 1.16 -19.89
N TYR A 171 8.48 1.25 -21.15
CA TYR A 171 9.88 1.40 -21.56
C TYR A 171 10.02 2.59 -22.51
N SER A 172 10.93 3.51 -22.22
CA SER A 172 11.22 4.63 -23.12
C SER A 172 11.91 4.16 -24.40
N ILE A 173 11.36 4.54 -25.56
CA ILE A 173 11.98 4.29 -26.88
C ILE A 173 12.82 5.50 -27.31
N SER A 174 12.39 6.69 -26.93
CA SER A 174 13.04 7.98 -27.24
C SER A 174 13.60 8.64 -25.97
N SER A 175 14.40 9.68 -26.16
CA SER A 175 14.83 10.57 -25.08
C SER A 175 13.62 11.22 -24.41
N ILE A 176 13.63 11.26 -23.09
CA ILE A 176 12.55 11.89 -22.33
C ILE A 176 12.67 13.42 -22.41
N SER A 177 11.59 14.08 -22.81
CA SER A 177 11.44 15.54 -22.68
C SER A 177 10.75 15.89 -21.36
N LYS A 178 11.30 16.87 -20.63
CA LYS A 178 10.67 17.41 -19.42
C LYS A 178 9.78 18.58 -19.80
N ILE A 179 8.50 18.47 -19.48
CA ILE A 179 7.49 19.47 -19.84
C ILE A 179 6.94 20.22 -18.62
N GLY A 180 7.34 19.84 -17.40
CA GLY A 180 6.95 20.55 -16.19
C GLY A 180 7.46 19.87 -14.93
N HIS A 181 7.13 20.45 -13.77
CA HIS A 181 7.46 19.92 -12.46
C HIS A 181 6.35 20.27 -11.46
N ARG A 182 5.80 19.27 -10.78
CA ARG A 182 4.75 19.46 -9.77
C ARG A 182 4.90 18.42 -8.66
N THR A 183 5.20 18.88 -7.45
CA THR A 183 5.36 18.03 -6.28
C THR A 183 4.24 18.25 -5.26
N ASN A 184 4.02 17.24 -4.42
CA ASN A 184 3.32 17.43 -3.15
C ASN A 184 4.38 17.62 -2.06
N ILE A 185 4.24 18.67 -1.25
CA ILE A 185 5.15 19.01 -0.14
C ILE A 185 5.40 17.79 0.74
N PHE A 186 4.35 17.05 1.14
CA PHE A 186 4.50 15.89 2.01
C PHE A 186 5.39 14.80 1.39
N ASN A 187 5.07 14.38 0.17
CA ASN A 187 5.83 13.33 -0.51
C ASN A 187 7.26 13.78 -0.87
N ASN A 188 7.43 15.05 -1.24
CA ASN A 188 8.74 15.62 -1.50
C ASN A 188 9.62 15.58 -0.24
N THR A 189 9.07 16.00 0.90
CA THR A 189 9.75 15.92 2.20
C THR A 189 10.12 14.48 2.56
N VAL A 190 9.21 13.52 2.37
CA VAL A 190 9.50 12.09 2.60
C VAL A 190 10.67 11.62 1.73
N ILE A 191 10.70 11.98 0.45
CA ILE A 191 11.77 11.58 -0.48
C ILE A 191 13.11 12.24 -0.11
N ILE A 192 13.10 13.51 0.30
CA ILE A 192 14.29 14.21 0.77
C ILE A 192 14.86 13.54 2.03
N ILE A 193 14.01 13.25 3.01
CA ILE A 193 14.41 12.55 4.24
C ILE A 193 14.96 11.16 3.92
N ARG A 194 14.29 10.40 3.05
CA ARG A 194 14.76 9.08 2.60
C ARG A 194 16.13 9.16 1.93
N LYS A 195 16.35 10.13 1.05
CA LYS A 195 17.64 10.36 0.38
C LYS A 195 18.73 10.70 1.39
N TYR A 196 18.43 11.56 2.36
CA TYR A 196 19.35 11.88 3.45
C TYR A 196 19.71 10.64 4.28
N LEU A 197 18.72 9.88 4.74
CA LEU A 197 18.93 8.64 5.50
C LEU A 197 19.75 7.62 4.71
N ARG A 198 19.42 7.43 3.44
CA ARG A 198 20.17 6.53 2.53
C ARG A 198 21.65 6.89 2.47
N ASN A 199 21.96 8.15 2.23
CA ASN A 199 23.35 8.62 2.14
C ASN A 199 24.07 8.40 3.48
N ARG A 200 23.47 8.80 4.59
CA ARG A 200 24.06 8.60 5.93
C ARG A 200 24.29 7.14 6.27
N ILE A 201 23.38 6.25 5.85
CA ILE A 201 23.55 4.80 6.05
C ILE A 201 24.69 4.27 5.17
N ASN A 202 24.77 4.70 3.91
CA ASN A 202 25.87 4.32 3.02
C ASN A 202 27.23 4.75 3.59
N ASP A 203 27.34 6.00 4.03
CA ASP A 203 28.59 6.57 4.54
C ASP A 203 29.06 5.88 5.84
N ARG A 204 28.13 5.47 6.70
CA ARG A 204 28.42 4.89 8.02
C ARG A 204 28.66 3.38 7.99
N PHE A 205 27.95 2.66 7.12
CA PHE A 205 27.86 1.20 7.19
C PHE A 205 28.50 0.48 6.00
N GLY A 206 28.96 1.20 4.95
CA GLY A 206 29.70 0.63 3.83
C GLY A 206 29.02 -0.60 3.24
N GLU A 207 29.71 -1.75 3.25
CA GLU A 207 29.19 -3.03 2.72
C GLU A 207 27.92 -3.56 3.43
N HIS A 208 27.65 -3.11 4.67
CA HIS A 208 26.47 -3.48 5.44
C HIS A 208 25.29 -2.53 5.22
N ALA A 209 25.47 -1.43 4.48
CA ALA A 209 24.45 -0.41 4.27
C ALA A 209 23.16 -0.98 3.67
N GLY A 210 23.26 -1.95 2.75
CA GLY A 210 22.08 -2.61 2.15
C GLY A 210 21.19 -3.29 3.19
N PHE A 211 21.78 -3.95 4.20
CA PHE A 211 21.05 -4.59 5.29
C PHE A 211 20.38 -3.56 6.20
N VAL A 212 21.11 -2.51 6.58
CA VAL A 212 20.58 -1.44 7.45
C VAL A 212 19.45 -0.68 6.76
N LYS A 213 19.58 -0.35 5.48
CA LYS A 213 18.52 0.31 4.70
C LYS A 213 17.25 -0.54 4.62
N ALA A 214 17.39 -1.84 4.51
CA ALA A 214 16.24 -2.74 4.49
C ALA A 214 15.46 -2.75 5.79
N ILE A 215 16.15 -2.68 6.93
CA ILE A 215 15.51 -2.68 8.26
C ILE A 215 14.94 -1.29 8.61
N VAL A 216 15.68 -0.22 8.31
CA VAL A 216 15.35 1.14 8.79
C VAL A 216 14.40 1.89 7.86
N ILE A 217 14.58 1.79 6.54
CA ILE A 217 13.80 2.54 5.55
C ILE A 217 13.07 1.64 4.54
N ALA A 218 12.97 0.34 4.85
CA ALA A 218 12.30 -0.68 4.03
C ALA A 218 12.82 -0.79 2.58
N GLU A 219 14.10 -0.49 2.34
CA GLU A 219 14.71 -0.50 1.01
C GLU A 219 15.54 -1.76 0.78
N LYS A 220 15.15 -2.58 -0.19
CA LYS A 220 15.69 -3.93 -0.41
C LYS A 220 16.61 -4.06 -1.61
N ASP A 221 16.82 -2.99 -2.38
CA ASP A 221 17.41 -3.06 -3.71
C ASP A 221 18.88 -3.55 -3.72
N GLU A 222 19.60 -3.39 -2.60
CA GLU A 222 21.02 -3.78 -2.47
C GLU A 222 21.24 -5.13 -1.77
N ILE A 223 20.19 -5.78 -1.27
CA ILE A 223 20.34 -7.11 -0.66
C ILE A 223 20.46 -8.21 -1.73
N ASP A 224 20.13 -7.94 -2.99
CA ASP A 224 20.07 -8.94 -4.07
C ASP A 224 21.32 -9.83 -4.15
N ALA A 225 22.52 -9.29 -3.92
CA ALA A 225 23.78 -10.05 -3.97
C ALA A 225 23.92 -11.10 -2.85
N LYS A 226 23.40 -10.82 -1.64
CA LYS A 226 23.48 -11.73 -0.46
C LYS A 226 22.14 -12.41 -0.15
N ARG A 227 21.07 -12.06 -0.88
CA ARG A 227 19.72 -12.60 -0.73
C ARG A 227 19.69 -14.12 -0.85
N ASN A 228 20.42 -14.68 -1.82
CA ASN A 228 20.45 -16.12 -2.05
C ASN A 228 21.05 -16.89 -0.86
N ILE A 229 22.09 -16.34 -0.23
CA ILE A 229 22.72 -16.92 0.97
C ILE A 229 21.73 -16.86 2.14
N MET A 230 21.07 -15.71 2.34
CA MET A 230 20.08 -15.53 3.40
C MET A 230 18.85 -16.43 3.22
N CYS A 231 18.41 -16.63 1.96
CA CYS A 231 17.34 -17.58 1.63
C CYS A 231 17.76 -19.03 1.93
N ARG A 232 18.98 -19.44 1.54
CA ARG A 232 19.52 -20.77 1.85
C ARG A 232 19.67 -21.01 3.35
N ALA A 233 20.01 -19.97 4.11
CA ALA A 233 20.09 -20.02 5.57
C ALA A 233 18.72 -19.96 6.28
N GLY A 234 17.59 -19.88 5.55
CA GLY A 234 16.25 -19.75 6.14
C GLY A 234 15.96 -18.37 6.76
N LEU A 235 16.86 -17.40 6.61
CA LEU A 235 16.78 -16.07 7.22
C LEU A 235 16.15 -15.01 6.29
N SER A 236 15.50 -15.43 5.21
CA SER A 236 14.80 -14.53 4.27
C SER A 236 13.72 -13.69 4.95
N HIS A 237 13.11 -14.19 6.02
CA HIS A 237 12.10 -13.50 6.82
C HIS A 237 12.66 -12.28 7.58
N LEU A 238 13.96 -12.27 7.91
CA LEU A 238 14.64 -11.12 8.53
C LEU A 238 14.87 -9.97 7.54
N LEU A 239 14.85 -10.25 6.23
CA LEU A 239 14.98 -9.23 5.18
C LEU A 239 13.69 -8.43 4.96
N ALA A 240 12.60 -8.81 5.60
CA ALA A 240 11.38 -8.04 5.64
C ALA A 240 11.31 -7.27 6.95
N VAL A 241 11.09 -5.95 6.88
CA VAL A 241 10.68 -5.16 8.05
C VAL A 241 9.42 -5.83 8.60
N SER A 242 9.58 -6.53 9.71
CA SER A 242 8.48 -7.24 10.37
C SER A 242 7.75 -6.28 11.30
N GLY A 243 6.49 -6.61 11.63
CA GLY A 243 5.74 -5.84 12.63
C GLY A 243 6.42 -5.79 14.00
N LEU A 244 7.28 -6.78 14.30
CA LEU A 244 8.08 -6.83 15.52
C LEU A 244 9.13 -5.70 15.56
N HIS A 245 9.77 -5.36 14.44
CA HIS A 245 10.70 -4.23 14.40
C HIS A 245 9.99 -2.92 14.71
N VAL A 246 8.79 -2.71 14.16
CA VAL A 246 7.97 -1.52 14.43
C VAL A 246 7.52 -1.48 15.89
N GLY A 247 7.13 -2.62 16.45
CA GLY A 247 6.78 -2.77 17.86
C GLY A 247 7.95 -2.43 18.78
N LEU A 248 9.13 -3.02 18.55
CA LEU A 248 10.34 -2.76 19.33
C LEU A 248 10.75 -1.29 19.26
N LEU A 249 10.78 -0.71 18.06
CA LEU A 249 11.06 0.71 17.86
C LEU A 249 10.10 1.59 18.67
N SER A 250 8.80 1.25 18.66
CA SER A 250 7.80 1.99 19.43
C SER A 250 8.02 1.89 20.95
N LEU A 251 8.45 0.73 21.45
CA LEU A 251 8.75 0.53 22.87
C LEU A 251 9.97 1.33 23.32
N ILE A 252 11.04 1.34 22.52
CA ILE A 252 12.26 2.08 22.82
C ILE A 252 11.96 3.59 22.85
N ILE A 253 11.34 4.12 21.80
CA ILE A 253 11.00 5.55 21.72
C ILE A 253 10.06 5.94 22.85
N LEU A 254 9.03 5.14 23.14
CA LEU A 254 8.10 5.45 24.22
C LEU A 254 8.78 5.42 25.59
N SER A 255 9.71 4.49 25.82
CA SER A 255 10.48 4.43 27.07
C SER A 255 11.28 5.71 27.27
N VAL A 256 11.97 6.18 26.23
CA VAL A 256 12.70 7.45 26.24
C VAL A 256 11.75 8.63 26.48
N LEU A 257 10.63 8.70 25.75
CA LEU A 257 9.64 9.78 25.93
C LEU A 257 9.06 9.81 27.33
N ASN A 258 8.82 8.66 27.96
CA ASN A 258 8.29 8.60 29.33
C ASN A 258 9.29 9.05 30.40
N VAL A 259 10.59 9.01 30.11
CA VAL A 259 11.62 9.57 31.01
C VAL A 259 11.57 11.10 30.99
N PHE A 260 11.44 11.71 29.81
CA PHE A 260 11.50 13.16 29.66
C PHE A 260 10.13 13.86 29.74
N ILE A 261 9.03 13.16 29.48
CA ILE A 261 7.68 13.73 29.44
C ILE A 261 6.83 13.10 30.56
N PRO A 262 6.49 13.85 31.62
CA PRO A 262 5.78 13.31 32.78
C PRO A 262 4.33 12.90 32.44
N LYS A 263 3.71 13.56 31.46
CA LYS A 263 2.34 13.28 31.03
C LYS A 263 2.30 12.12 30.03
N ARG A 264 2.02 10.90 30.53
CA ARG A 264 1.94 9.66 29.72
C ARG A 264 1.06 9.76 28.47
N ASN A 265 -0.05 10.52 28.51
CA ASN A 265 -0.91 10.70 27.33
C ASN A 265 -0.25 11.53 26.22
N ILE A 266 0.61 12.49 26.58
CA ILE A 266 1.36 13.29 25.60
C ILE A 266 2.39 12.39 24.91
N SER A 267 3.13 11.57 25.66
CA SER A 267 4.08 10.59 25.09
C SER A 267 3.40 9.63 24.12
N ARG A 268 2.17 9.18 24.43
CA ARG A 268 1.35 8.33 23.55
C ARG A 268 0.96 9.03 22.25
N ILE A 269 0.54 10.29 22.31
CA ILE A 269 0.20 11.07 21.11
C ILE A 269 1.45 11.28 20.24
N ILE A 270 2.58 11.63 20.85
CA ILE A 270 3.85 11.82 20.13
C ILE A 270 4.26 10.53 19.42
N ILE A 271 4.23 9.37 20.07
CA ILE A 271 4.59 8.11 19.41
C ILE A 271 3.63 7.76 18.27
N MET A 272 2.32 8.04 18.41
CA MET A 272 1.36 7.84 17.32
C MET A 272 1.72 8.70 16.10
N CYS A 273 2.07 9.97 16.30
CA CYS A 273 2.53 10.85 15.22
C CYS A 273 3.84 10.34 14.59
N LEU A 274 4.82 9.94 15.41
CA LEU A 274 6.10 9.41 14.93
C LEU A 274 5.92 8.12 14.12
N LEU A 275 4.99 7.24 14.50
CA LEU A 275 4.68 6.03 13.74
C LEU A 275 4.09 6.33 12.35
N ILE A 276 3.26 7.38 12.23
CA ILE A 276 2.74 7.83 10.93
C ILE A 276 3.89 8.34 10.06
N VAL A 277 4.79 9.16 10.62
CA VAL A 277 5.98 9.65 9.91
C VAL A 277 6.88 8.48 9.49
N TYR A 278 7.12 7.52 10.39
CA TYR A 278 7.91 6.32 10.09
C TYR A 278 7.27 5.46 8.99
N ALA A 279 5.95 5.25 9.02
CA ALA A 279 5.23 4.55 7.97
C ALA A 279 5.36 5.25 6.62
N ALA A 280 5.32 6.59 6.60
CA ALA A 280 5.54 7.39 5.39
C ALA A 280 6.98 7.28 4.87
N ILE A 281 7.99 7.34 5.76
CA ILE A 281 9.39 7.10 5.41
C ILE A 281 9.56 5.71 4.79
N CYS A 282 8.89 4.69 5.32
CA CYS A 282 8.88 3.33 4.76
C CYS A 282 7.96 3.16 3.52
N LEU A 283 7.53 4.25 2.88
CA LEU A 283 6.65 4.26 1.70
C LEU A 283 5.37 3.43 1.89
N TRP A 284 4.80 3.44 3.10
CA TRP A 284 3.59 2.70 3.46
C TRP A 284 3.69 1.20 3.18
N ALA A 285 4.88 0.61 3.38
CA ALA A 285 5.09 -0.83 3.23
C ALA A 285 4.02 -1.63 4.02
N PRO A 286 3.35 -2.65 3.44
CA PRO A 286 2.19 -3.30 4.04
C PRO A 286 2.40 -3.87 5.46
N SER A 287 3.60 -4.38 5.75
CA SER A 287 3.95 -4.86 7.10
C SER A 287 4.10 -3.72 8.11
N VAL A 288 4.64 -2.58 7.68
CA VAL A 288 4.83 -1.39 8.53
C VAL A 288 3.50 -0.69 8.79
N SER A 289 2.65 -0.53 7.77
CA SER A 289 1.33 0.09 7.91
C SER A 289 0.44 -0.70 8.87
N ARG A 290 0.39 -2.04 8.74
CA ARG A 290 -0.32 -2.93 9.67
C ARG A 290 0.13 -2.73 11.11
N ALA A 291 1.43 -2.82 11.35
CA ALA A 291 1.99 -2.68 12.69
C ALA A 291 1.74 -1.27 13.26
N ALA A 292 1.92 -0.22 12.47
CA ALA A 292 1.65 1.16 12.89
C ALA A 292 0.18 1.34 13.28
N ILE A 293 -0.77 0.87 12.46
CA ILE A 293 -2.21 0.96 12.76
C ILE A 293 -2.54 0.19 14.04
N MET A 294 -2.04 -1.03 14.23
CA MET A 294 -2.29 -1.82 15.44
C MET A 294 -1.76 -1.11 16.70
N ILE A 295 -0.55 -0.54 16.65
CA ILE A 295 0.07 0.18 17.77
C ILE A 295 -0.68 1.50 18.05
N ILE A 296 -1.08 2.23 17.01
CA ILE A 296 -1.90 3.45 17.13
C ILE A 296 -3.23 3.13 17.81
N LEU A 297 -3.93 2.07 17.39
CA LEU A 297 -5.19 1.63 18.01
C LEU A 297 -4.99 1.20 19.47
N PHE A 298 -3.88 0.53 19.78
CA PHE A 298 -3.53 0.15 21.14
C PHE A 298 -3.39 1.39 22.05
N PHE A 299 -2.64 2.41 21.61
CA PHE A 299 -2.47 3.63 22.39
C PHE A 299 -3.73 4.49 22.43
N LEU A 300 -4.52 4.52 21.36
CA LEU A 300 -5.81 5.18 21.33
C LEU A 300 -6.77 4.57 22.38
N ALA A 301 -6.82 3.23 22.48
CA ALA A 301 -7.60 2.56 23.51
C ALA A 301 -7.14 2.95 24.92
N LYS A 302 -5.82 3.05 25.16
CA LYS A 302 -5.25 3.50 26.45
C LYS A 302 -5.59 4.95 26.78
N ILE A 303 -5.61 5.85 25.79
CA ILE A 303 -5.99 7.26 25.97
C ILE A 303 -7.48 7.36 26.31
N LEU A 304 -8.32 6.60 25.62
CA LEU A 304 -9.77 6.50 25.86
C LEU A 304 -10.13 5.68 27.11
N GLN A 305 -9.13 5.29 27.92
CA GLN A 305 -9.30 4.48 29.14
C GLN A 305 -10.03 3.14 28.91
N ARG A 306 -9.97 2.60 27.70
CA ARG A 306 -10.52 1.28 27.34
C ARG A 306 -9.45 0.21 27.49
N LYS A 307 -9.87 -1.00 27.90
CA LYS A 307 -8.97 -2.17 27.94
C LYS A 307 -8.62 -2.58 26.49
N PRO A 308 -7.33 -2.54 26.07
CA PRO A 308 -6.95 -3.00 24.74
C PRO A 308 -7.06 -4.52 24.67
N VAL A 309 -7.96 -5.01 23.83
CA VAL A 309 -8.13 -6.44 23.55
C VAL A 309 -7.46 -6.74 22.21
N ALA A 310 -6.50 -7.66 22.19
CA ALA A 310 -5.69 -7.96 21.01
C ALA A 310 -6.54 -8.29 19.77
N ASN A 311 -7.58 -9.13 19.93
CA ASN A 311 -8.48 -9.49 18.83
C ASN A 311 -9.21 -8.27 18.26
N ASN A 312 -9.72 -7.38 19.12
CA ASN A 312 -10.42 -6.19 18.64
C ASN A 312 -9.49 -5.24 17.88
N ILE A 313 -8.23 -5.11 18.33
CA ILE A 313 -7.21 -4.31 17.63
C ILE A 313 -6.88 -4.93 16.27
N LEU A 314 -6.70 -6.25 16.22
CA LEU A 314 -6.44 -6.99 14.98
C LEU A 314 -7.57 -6.77 13.96
N PHE A 315 -8.81 -7.06 14.34
CA PHE A 315 -9.96 -6.93 13.44
C PHE A 315 -10.29 -5.47 13.10
N ALA A 316 -10.11 -4.53 14.03
CA ALA A 316 -10.23 -3.09 13.72
C ALA A 316 -9.16 -2.64 12.71
N SER A 317 -7.91 -3.08 12.88
CA SER A 317 -6.84 -2.74 11.94
C SER A 317 -7.13 -3.29 10.54
N LEU A 318 -7.63 -4.53 10.46
CA LEU A 318 -8.01 -5.17 9.22
C LEU A 318 -9.17 -4.45 8.52
N LEU A 319 -10.20 -4.05 9.27
CA LEU A 319 -11.30 -3.24 8.76
C LEU A 319 -10.80 -1.90 8.21
N ILE A 320 -9.98 -1.16 8.98
CA ILE A 320 -9.44 0.14 8.54
C ILE A 320 -8.64 -0.01 7.24
N ILE A 321 -7.78 -1.02 7.16
CA ILE A 321 -6.94 -1.26 5.97
C ILE A 321 -7.79 -1.62 4.75
N THR A 322 -8.74 -2.52 4.90
CA THR A 322 -9.57 -3.01 3.79
C THR A 322 -10.66 -2.02 3.38
N VAL A 323 -11.04 -1.08 4.25
CA VAL A 323 -11.87 0.08 3.87
C VAL A 323 -11.08 1.07 3.03
N ILE A 324 -9.79 1.29 3.32
CA ILE A 324 -8.96 2.23 2.54
C ILE A 324 -8.54 1.59 1.21
N THR A 325 -8.06 0.35 1.26
CA THR A 325 -7.56 -0.40 0.10
C THR A 325 -7.91 -1.88 0.26
N PRO A 326 -9.09 -2.33 -0.20
CA PRO A 326 -9.50 -3.74 -0.17
C PRO A 326 -8.48 -4.69 -0.78
N ASN A 327 -7.77 -4.27 -1.84
CA ASN A 327 -6.77 -5.10 -2.50
C ASN A 327 -5.57 -5.48 -1.61
N GLN A 328 -5.32 -4.76 -0.51
CA GLN A 328 -4.25 -5.13 0.45
C GLN A 328 -4.54 -6.44 1.19
N LEU A 329 -5.78 -6.94 1.15
CA LEU A 329 -6.11 -8.27 1.67
C LEU A 329 -5.35 -9.39 0.91
N PHE A 330 -4.98 -9.14 -0.35
CA PHE A 330 -4.41 -10.12 -1.26
C PHE A 330 -2.92 -9.88 -1.56
N SER A 331 -2.25 -8.97 -0.83
CA SER A 331 -0.89 -8.48 -1.12
C SER A 331 0.18 -8.91 -0.13
#